data_AF-A0A1H8R0X9-F1
#
_entry.id   AF-A0A1H8R0X9-F1
#
_cell.length_a   1.000
_cell.length_b   1.000
_cell.length_c   1.000
_cell.angle_alpha   90.00
_cell.angle_beta   90.00
_cell.angle_gamma   90.00
#
_symmetry.space_group_name_H-M   'P 1'
#
loop_
_entity.id
_entity.type
_entity.pdbx_description
1 polymer ?
#
loop_
_entity_poly.entity_id
_entity_poly.type
_entity_poly.pdbx_seq_one_letter_code
_entity_poly.pdbx_strand_id
1 'polypeptide(L)'
;MSDPTVPTRDDADAKAWFYLDHRHDIETWAALRVEGRQLLDKHLVGVATQLEELAEELDVELESNDLDSGSWPRAGLRRPVWQHNGTADVSVVIQWERARLLTPGSNEWPYVAVRLPADAVDEERRRQISEAMRPVRAQLKGSSGRTFPFWRYVQPPSGALNPDALIRDVLIAFRELWDTAAPALDALHTAAAQPVQRP
;
A
#
# COMPACT_ATOMS: atom_id res chain seq x y z
N MET A 1 60.69 -12.51 -8.64
CA MET A 1 59.21 -12.56 -8.67
C MET A 1 58.76 -12.41 -7.23
N SER A 2 58.12 -11.30 -6.88
CA SER A 2 57.62 -11.09 -5.52
C SER A 2 56.36 -11.92 -5.35
N ASP A 3 56.33 -12.81 -4.35
CA ASP A 3 55.10 -13.55 -4.02
C ASP A 3 54.00 -12.55 -3.62
N PRO A 4 52.79 -12.66 -4.18
CA PRO A 4 51.69 -11.82 -3.78
C PRO A 4 51.32 -12.13 -2.32
N THR A 5 51.50 -11.14 -1.44
CA THR A 5 51.09 -11.22 -0.04
C THR A 5 49.57 -11.26 0.03
N VAL A 6 49.01 -12.38 0.49
CA VAL A 6 47.58 -12.49 0.80
C VAL A 6 47.29 -11.63 2.03
N PRO A 7 46.31 -10.71 1.99
CA PRO A 7 45.95 -9.89 3.15
C PRO A 7 45.56 -10.77 4.35
N THR A 8 46.07 -10.45 5.53
CA THR A 8 45.67 -11.08 6.79
C THR A 8 44.31 -10.55 7.24
N ARG A 9 43.53 -11.40 7.91
CA ARG A 9 42.23 -11.03 8.50
C ARG A 9 42.40 -9.88 9.50
N ASP A 10 41.86 -8.72 9.17
CA ASP A 10 41.86 -7.50 10.00
C ASP A 10 40.48 -7.34 10.66
N ASP A 11 40.45 -6.79 11.87
CA ASP A 11 39.22 -6.42 12.60
C ASP A 11 38.44 -5.34 11.84
N ALA A 12 39.12 -4.49 11.06
CA ALA A 12 38.48 -3.53 10.16
C ALA A 12 37.57 -4.22 9.11
N ASP A 13 37.88 -5.47 8.75
CA ASP A 13 37.13 -6.28 7.79
C ASP A 13 36.14 -7.25 8.47
N ALA A 14 35.91 -7.15 9.78
CA ALA A 14 35.12 -8.13 10.54
C ALA A 14 33.72 -8.40 9.95
N LYS A 15 33.06 -7.39 9.37
CA LYS A 15 31.76 -7.55 8.70
C LYS A 15 31.87 -8.37 7.40
N ALA A 16 32.91 -8.14 6.62
CA ALA A 16 33.14 -8.88 5.38
C ALA A 16 33.46 -10.35 5.72
N TRP A 17 34.29 -10.58 6.72
CA TRP A 17 34.59 -11.92 7.19
C TRP A 17 33.38 -12.65 7.77
N PHE A 18 32.54 -11.96 8.56
CA PHE A 18 31.27 -12.55 9.00
C PHE A 18 30.41 -13.00 7.82
N TYR A 19 30.25 -12.16 6.79
CA TYR A 19 29.51 -12.55 5.59
C TYR A 19 30.14 -13.76 4.90
N LEU A 20 31.46 -13.77 4.71
CA LEU A 20 32.16 -14.88 4.06
C LEU A 20 32.01 -16.19 4.86
N ASP A 21 32.14 -16.12 6.18
CA ASP A 21 32.01 -17.26 7.09
C ASP A 21 30.59 -17.84 7.09
N HIS A 22 29.56 -17.01 6.87
CA HIS A 22 28.14 -17.39 6.91
C HIS A 22 27.44 -17.33 5.55
N ARG A 23 28.19 -17.19 4.45
CA ARG A 23 27.64 -16.89 3.12
C ARG A 23 26.57 -17.89 2.74
N HIS A 24 26.82 -19.18 2.95
CA HIS A 24 25.88 -20.24 2.56
C HIS A 24 24.53 -20.10 3.27
N ASP A 25 24.54 -19.85 4.58
CA ASP A 25 23.32 -19.69 5.38
C ASP A 25 22.57 -18.42 4.98
N ILE A 26 23.29 -17.31 4.77
CA ILE A 26 22.72 -16.04 4.33
C ILE A 26 22.02 -16.19 2.98
N GLU A 27 22.68 -16.81 2.00
CA GLU A 27 22.09 -17.04 0.67
C GLU A 27 20.91 -18.02 0.76
N THR A 28 20.99 -19.04 1.61
CA THR A 28 19.88 -19.99 1.83
C THR A 28 18.66 -19.29 2.42
N TRP A 29 18.83 -18.46 3.45
CA TRP A 29 17.73 -17.69 4.03
C TRP A 29 17.22 -16.60 3.09
N ALA A 30 18.09 -15.99 2.29
CA ALA A 30 17.68 -15.04 1.27
C ALA A 30 16.85 -15.70 0.17
N ALA A 31 17.14 -16.95 -0.20
CA ALA A 31 16.36 -17.73 -1.15
C ALA A 31 14.93 -17.97 -0.63
N LEU A 32 14.77 -18.28 0.67
CA LEU A 32 13.47 -18.48 1.33
C LEU A 32 12.54 -17.26 1.28
N ARG A 33 13.05 -16.07 0.91
CA ARG A 33 12.23 -14.87 0.70
C ARG A 33 11.19 -15.11 -0.39
N VAL A 34 11.48 -15.90 -1.42
CA VAL A 34 10.52 -16.15 -2.51
C VAL A 34 9.28 -16.86 -1.98
N GLU A 35 9.48 -17.92 -1.22
CA GLU A 35 8.43 -18.72 -0.59
C GLU A 35 7.67 -17.88 0.45
N GLY A 36 8.39 -17.09 1.26
CA GLY A 36 7.77 -16.17 2.21
C GLY A 36 6.87 -15.12 1.55
N ARG A 37 7.29 -14.56 0.41
CA ARG A 37 6.49 -13.62 -0.38
C ARG A 37 5.23 -14.28 -0.94
N GLN A 38 5.35 -15.47 -1.50
CA GLN A 38 4.21 -16.21 -2.05
C GLN A 38 3.18 -16.56 -0.98
N LEU A 39 3.64 -16.97 0.21
CA LEU A 39 2.77 -17.20 1.35
C LEU A 39 2.04 -15.92 1.76
N LEU A 40 2.78 -14.81 1.93
CA LEU A 40 2.17 -13.54 2.32
C LEU A 40 1.17 -13.02 1.26
N ASP A 41 1.51 -13.12 -0.03
CA ASP A 41 0.61 -12.76 -1.14
C ASP A 41 -0.70 -13.52 -1.06
N LYS A 42 -0.66 -14.83 -0.79
CA LYS A 42 -1.86 -15.66 -0.63
C LYS A 42 -2.77 -15.15 0.50
N HIS A 43 -2.20 -14.74 1.63
CA HIS A 43 -2.97 -14.15 2.72
C HIS A 43 -3.54 -12.77 2.34
N LEU A 44 -2.77 -11.94 1.63
CA LEU A 44 -3.20 -10.62 1.18
C LEU A 44 -4.32 -10.68 0.14
N VAL A 45 -4.30 -11.66 -0.78
CA VAL A 45 -5.41 -11.89 -1.72
C VAL A 45 -6.71 -12.17 -0.97
N GLY A 46 -6.63 -12.83 0.20
CA GLY A 46 -7.79 -13.12 1.05
C GLY A 46 -8.55 -11.88 1.54
N VAL A 47 -7.89 -10.72 1.63
CA VAL A 47 -8.47 -9.42 2.02
C VAL A 47 -9.71 -9.06 1.19
N ALA A 48 -9.72 -9.46 -0.09
CA ALA A 48 -10.82 -9.13 -1.00
C ALA A 48 -12.16 -9.67 -0.49
N THR A 49 -12.19 -10.87 0.10
CA THR A 49 -13.42 -11.45 0.66
C THR A 49 -13.93 -10.64 1.85
N GLN A 50 -13.05 -10.17 2.75
CA GLN A 50 -13.51 -9.33 3.87
C GLN A 50 -13.96 -7.94 3.41
N LEU A 51 -13.37 -7.41 2.33
CA LEU A 51 -13.85 -6.16 1.74
C LEU A 51 -15.18 -6.34 1.00
N GLU A 52 -15.45 -7.49 0.41
CA GLU A 52 -16.74 -7.81 -0.19
C GLU A 52 -17.86 -7.81 0.86
N GLU A 53 -17.66 -8.50 1.99
CA GLU A 53 -18.59 -8.48 3.13
C GLU A 53 -18.81 -7.05 3.65
N LEU A 54 -17.74 -6.26 3.76
CA LEU A 54 -17.82 -4.87 4.19
C LEU A 54 -18.53 -3.96 3.18
N ALA A 55 -18.38 -4.23 1.88
CA ALA A 55 -19.06 -3.48 0.82
C ALA A 55 -20.57 -3.64 0.95
N GLU A 56 -21.04 -4.87 1.18
CA GLU A 56 -22.44 -5.19 1.43
C GLU A 56 -22.97 -4.51 2.69
N GLU A 57 -22.22 -4.55 3.80
CA GLU A 57 -22.60 -3.90 5.07
C GLU A 57 -22.81 -2.39 4.90
N LEU A 58 -21.93 -1.74 4.14
CA LEU A 58 -21.91 -0.29 3.98
C LEU A 58 -22.74 0.23 2.79
N ASP A 59 -23.31 -0.66 1.98
CA ASP A 59 -23.97 -0.33 0.70
C ASP A 59 -23.06 0.51 -0.22
N VAL A 60 -21.85 0.00 -0.45
CA VAL A 60 -20.83 0.65 -1.30
C VAL A 60 -20.28 -0.30 -2.35
N GLU A 61 -19.55 0.24 -3.33
CA GLU A 61 -19.01 -0.56 -4.41
C GLU A 61 -17.65 -1.16 -4.02
N LEU A 62 -17.47 -2.45 -4.31
CA LEU A 62 -16.18 -3.13 -4.27
C LEU A 62 -15.38 -2.82 -5.54
N GLU A 63 -14.12 -2.41 -5.37
CA GLU A 63 -13.16 -2.24 -6.46
C GLU A 63 -11.99 -3.19 -6.27
N SER A 64 -11.77 -4.08 -7.23
CA SER A 64 -10.60 -4.97 -7.23
C SER A 64 -9.89 -4.97 -8.58
N ASN A 65 -8.60 -5.30 -8.58
CA ASN A 65 -7.79 -5.45 -9.78
C ASN A 65 -6.62 -6.39 -9.50
N ASP A 66 -6.25 -7.18 -10.52
CA ASP A 66 -5.00 -7.96 -10.54
C ASP A 66 -4.82 -9.01 -9.42
N LEU A 67 -5.91 -9.36 -8.71
CA LEU A 67 -5.87 -10.30 -7.57
C LEU A 67 -5.32 -11.67 -7.94
N ASP A 68 -5.53 -12.14 -9.18
CA ASP A 68 -5.09 -13.49 -9.59
C ASP A 68 -3.74 -13.52 -10.32
N SER A 69 -3.35 -12.44 -11.02
CA SER A 69 -2.21 -12.55 -11.96
C SER A 69 -1.41 -11.27 -12.26
N GLY A 70 -1.75 -10.11 -11.68
CA GLY A 70 -0.98 -8.88 -11.94
C GLY A 70 0.14 -8.60 -10.94
N SER A 71 0.98 -7.60 -11.22
CA SER A 71 2.12 -7.23 -10.34
C SER A 71 1.72 -6.39 -9.14
N TRP A 72 0.54 -5.76 -9.22
CA TRP A 72 0.04 -4.81 -8.23
C TRP A 72 -1.39 -5.11 -7.80
N PRO A 73 -1.64 -6.27 -7.16
CA PRO A 73 -2.97 -6.63 -6.69
C PRO A 73 -3.57 -5.55 -5.80
N ARG A 74 -4.88 -5.36 -5.95
CA ARG A 74 -5.60 -4.28 -5.27
C ARG A 74 -7.03 -4.72 -4.97
N ALA A 75 -7.49 -4.38 -3.77
CA ALA A 75 -8.88 -4.48 -3.37
C ALA A 75 -9.24 -3.25 -2.53
N GLY A 76 -10.45 -2.73 -2.68
CA GLY A 76 -10.86 -1.50 -2.03
C GLY A 76 -12.34 -1.22 -2.20
N LEU A 77 -12.77 -0.09 -1.67
CA LEU A 77 -14.16 0.35 -1.66
C LEU A 77 -14.30 1.76 -2.23
N ARG A 78 -15.48 2.03 -2.77
CA ARG A 78 -15.85 3.34 -3.29
C ARG A 78 -17.33 3.61 -3.02
N ARG A 79 -17.64 4.82 -2.53
CA ARG A 79 -19.05 5.25 -2.45
C ARG A 79 -19.58 5.58 -3.85
N PRO A 80 -20.84 5.22 -4.18
CA PRO A 80 -21.45 5.56 -5.48
C PRO A 80 -21.43 7.05 -5.82
N VAL A 81 -21.49 7.92 -4.80
CA VAL A 81 -21.44 9.38 -4.94
C VAL A 81 -20.06 9.94 -5.29
N TRP A 82 -18.99 9.14 -5.19
CA TRP A 82 -17.63 9.55 -5.54
C TRP A 82 -17.39 9.46 -7.04
N GLN A 83 -18.07 10.35 -7.76
CA GLN A 83 -18.01 10.46 -9.21
C GLN A 83 -17.70 11.89 -9.64
N HIS A 84 -16.89 12.02 -10.68
CA HIS A 84 -16.58 13.28 -11.35
C HIS A 84 -16.85 13.09 -12.85
N ASN A 85 -17.68 13.96 -13.42
CA ASN A 85 -18.14 13.87 -14.82
C ASN A 85 -18.71 12.49 -15.21
N GLY A 86 -19.45 11.85 -14.30
CA GLY A 86 -20.06 10.54 -14.52
C GLY A 86 -19.08 9.35 -14.49
N THR A 87 -17.82 9.59 -14.11
CA THR A 87 -16.79 8.55 -13.94
C THR A 87 -16.37 8.43 -12.49
N ALA A 88 -15.89 7.25 -12.09
CA ALA A 88 -15.34 7.04 -10.75
C ALA A 88 -14.18 7.99 -10.49
N ASP A 89 -14.23 8.75 -9.39
CA ASP A 89 -13.25 9.81 -9.11
C ASP A 89 -12.18 9.38 -8.11
N VAL A 90 -12.55 8.58 -7.10
CA VAL A 90 -11.66 8.11 -6.04
C VAL A 90 -12.11 6.77 -5.47
N SER A 91 -11.16 6.04 -4.89
CA SER A 91 -11.38 4.79 -4.15
C SER A 91 -10.46 4.73 -2.94
N VAL A 92 -10.90 4.10 -1.85
CA VAL A 92 -10.00 3.71 -0.75
C VAL A 92 -9.57 2.27 -1.00
N VAL A 93 -8.27 1.98 -0.99
CA VAL A 93 -7.74 0.68 -1.43
C VAL A 93 -6.66 0.15 -0.50
N ILE A 94 -6.56 -1.17 -0.46
CA ILE A 94 -5.39 -1.94 -0.04
C ILE A 94 -4.66 -2.36 -1.31
N GLN A 95 -3.35 -2.16 -1.35
CA GLN A 95 -2.52 -2.51 -2.50
C GLN A 95 -1.12 -2.96 -2.04
N TRP A 96 -0.49 -3.85 -2.81
CA TRP A 96 0.88 -4.30 -2.58
C TRP A 96 1.56 -4.66 -3.91
N GLU A 97 2.90 -4.75 -3.89
CA GLU A 97 3.69 -5.17 -5.06
C GLU A 97 4.23 -6.58 -4.84
N ARG A 98 3.73 -7.56 -5.60
CA ARG A 98 4.10 -8.97 -5.45
C ARG A 98 5.61 -9.21 -5.47
N ALA A 99 6.29 -8.56 -6.41
CA ALA A 99 7.72 -8.75 -6.62
C ALA A 99 8.58 -8.19 -5.48
N ARG A 100 8.05 -7.27 -4.66
CA ARG A 100 8.84 -6.53 -3.67
C ARG A 100 8.44 -6.73 -2.22
N LEU A 101 7.36 -7.46 -1.94
CA LEU A 101 7.04 -7.91 -0.58
C LEU A 101 8.29 -8.46 0.12
N LEU A 102 8.48 -8.17 1.41
CA LEU A 102 9.61 -8.68 2.21
C LEU A 102 11.02 -8.35 1.63
N THR A 103 11.12 -7.40 0.69
CA THR A 103 12.40 -6.93 0.14
C THR A 103 12.80 -5.63 0.83
N PRO A 104 13.80 -5.66 1.73
CA PRO A 104 14.16 -4.50 2.54
C PRO A 104 14.53 -3.29 1.67
N GLY A 105 14.10 -2.10 2.09
CA GLY A 105 14.39 -0.85 1.39
C GLY A 105 13.59 -0.63 0.11
N SER A 106 12.52 -1.40 -0.11
CA SER A 106 11.60 -1.22 -1.24
C SER A 106 10.14 -1.21 -0.79
N ASN A 107 9.22 -1.56 -1.69
CA ASN A 107 7.79 -1.73 -1.40
C ASN A 107 7.56 -3.05 -0.66
N GLU A 108 8.15 -3.12 0.54
CA GLU A 108 8.26 -4.33 1.36
C GLU A 108 6.92 -4.79 1.94
N TRP A 109 6.00 -3.84 2.13
CA TRP A 109 4.78 -4.01 2.89
C TRP A 109 3.54 -3.62 2.07
N PRO A 110 2.36 -4.20 2.36
CA PRO A 110 1.11 -3.68 1.85
C PRO A 110 0.87 -2.25 2.35
N TYR A 111 0.07 -1.49 1.61
CA TYR A 111 -0.32 -0.14 2.00
C TYR A 111 -1.80 0.09 1.80
N VAL A 112 -2.33 1.04 2.58
CA VAL A 112 -3.67 1.59 2.41
C VAL A 112 -3.57 2.96 1.75
N ALA A 113 -4.46 3.27 0.82
CA ALA A 113 -4.41 4.50 0.06
C ALA A 113 -5.79 5.03 -0.31
N VAL A 114 -5.88 6.35 -0.48
CA VAL A 114 -6.90 6.97 -1.33
C VAL A 114 -6.28 7.08 -2.71
N ARG A 115 -6.93 6.48 -3.71
CA ARG A 115 -6.40 6.34 -5.07
C ARG A 115 -7.29 7.06 -6.07
N LEU A 116 -6.64 7.75 -7.00
CA LEU A 116 -7.25 8.35 -8.19
C LEU A 116 -7.21 7.37 -9.36
N PRO A 117 -8.16 7.41 -10.31
CA PRO A 117 -8.10 6.67 -11.57
C PRO A 117 -6.74 6.83 -12.25
N ALA A 118 -6.27 5.77 -12.92
CA ALA A 118 -4.97 5.81 -13.61
C ALA A 118 -4.94 6.92 -14.68
N ASP A 119 -6.08 7.15 -15.33
CA ASP A 119 -6.27 8.14 -16.38
C ASP A 119 -6.84 9.47 -15.87
N ALA A 120 -6.63 9.80 -14.59
CA ALA A 120 -7.04 11.10 -14.05
C ALA A 120 -6.23 12.23 -14.69
N VAL A 121 -6.74 12.78 -15.80
CA VAL A 121 -6.12 13.87 -16.58
C VAL A 121 -6.43 15.25 -15.97
N ASP A 122 -7.47 15.34 -15.14
CA ASP A 122 -7.91 16.60 -14.53
C ASP A 122 -7.03 16.99 -13.33
N GLU A 123 -6.01 17.80 -13.63
CA GLU A 123 -5.03 18.32 -12.67
C GLU A 123 -5.66 19.17 -11.56
N GLU A 124 -6.73 19.93 -11.88
CA GLU A 124 -7.43 20.75 -10.90
C GLU A 124 -8.23 19.87 -9.94
N ARG A 125 -8.95 18.88 -10.46
CA ARG A 125 -9.68 17.91 -9.63
C ARG A 125 -8.72 17.15 -8.70
N ARG A 126 -7.57 16.71 -9.24
CA ARG A 126 -6.52 16.09 -8.43
C ARG A 126 -6.06 17.00 -7.28
N ARG A 127 -5.84 18.29 -7.56
CA ARG A 127 -5.43 19.26 -6.54
C ARG A 127 -6.50 19.39 -5.45
N GLN A 128 -7.77 19.49 -5.82
CA GLN A 128 -8.89 19.59 -4.87
C GLN A 128 -8.93 18.37 -3.93
N ILE A 129 -8.81 17.16 -4.48
CA ILE A 129 -8.80 15.93 -3.68
C ILE A 129 -7.56 15.89 -2.78
N SER A 130 -6.39 16.26 -3.30
CA SER A 130 -5.16 16.33 -2.51
C SER A 130 -5.26 17.31 -1.34
N GLU A 131 -5.88 18.47 -1.53
CA GLU A 131 -6.13 19.43 -0.44
C GLU A 131 -7.15 18.89 0.57
N ALA A 132 -8.25 18.28 0.10
CA ALA A 132 -9.25 17.65 0.98
C ALA A 132 -8.62 16.54 1.86
N MET A 133 -7.60 15.85 1.37
CA MET A 133 -6.87 14.81 2.11
C MET A 133 -5.79 15.34 3.06
N ARG A 134 -5.52 16.65 3.10
CA ARG A 134 -4.50 17.23 4.00
C ARG A 134 -4.74 16.94 5.49
N PRO A 135 -5.97 17.06 6.04
CA PRO A 135 -6.24 16.74 7.44
C PRO A 135 -6.06 15.24 7.71
N VAL A 136 -6.52 14.40 6.78
CA VAL A 136 -6.40 12.93 6.86
C VAL A 136 -4.92 12.51 6.90
N ARG A 137 -4.07 13.09 6.04
CA ARG A 137 -2.62 12.87 6.06
C ARG A 137 -2.00 13.24 7.40
N ALA A 138 -2.37 14.39 7.96
CA ALA A 138 -1.85 14.83 9.26
C ALA A 138 -2.28 13.89 10.41
N GLN A 139 -3.53 13.46 10.42
CA GLN A 139 -4.08 12.59 11.46
C GLN A 139 -3.51 11.17 11.39
N LEU A 140 -3.52 10.55 10.20
CA LEU A 140 -3.14 9.16 10.01
C LEU A 140 -1.66 8.97 9.64
N LYS A 141 -0.89 10.07 9.64
CA LYS A 141 0.56 10.10 9.31
C LYS A 141 0.87 9.52 7.93
N GLY A 142 0.00 9.81 6.95
CA GLY A 142 0.16 9.36 5.58
C GLY A 142 0.94 10.32 4.70
N SER A 143 1.40 9.81 3.57
CA SER A 143 2.08 10.58 2.51
C SER A 143 1.12 10.88 1.35
N SER A 144 1.52 11.77 0.45
CA SER A 144 0.85 11.98 -0.84
C SER A 144 1.77 11.63 -2.01
N GLY A 145 1.17 11.32 -3.14
CA GLY A 145 1.81 11.08 -4.42
C GLY A 145 0.85 11.43 -5.56
N ARG A 146 1.34 11.34 -6.80
CA ARG A 146 0.55 11.76 -7.98
C ARG A 146 -0.78 11.02 -8.11
N THR A 147 -0.78 9.70 -7.95
CA THR A 147 -1.98 8.85 -8.05
C THR A 147 -2.65 8.61 -6.69
N PHE A 148 -2.01 9.08 -5.61
CA PHE A 148 -2.39 8.77 -4.23
C PHE A 148 -2.42 10.03 -3.38
N PRO A 149 -3.57 10.74 -3.33
CA PRO A 149 -3.78 11.86 -2.41
C PRO A 149 -3.46 11.52 -0.94
N PHE A 150 -3.60 10.24 -0.57
CA PHE A 150 -3.15 9.68 0.69
C PHE A 150 -2.61 8.26 0.45
N TRP A 151 -1.51 7.89 1.08
CA TRP A 151 -1.10 6.49 1.24
C TRP A 151 -0.19 6.30 2.46
N ARG A 152 -0.19 5.09 3.04
CA ARG A 152 0.81 4.67 4.04
C ARG A 152 1.00 3.16 4.05
N TYR A 153 2.23 2.71 4.30
CA TYR A 153 2.51 1.30 4.57
C TYR A 153 1.88 0.84 5.88
N VAL A 154 1.44 -0.41 5.90
CA VAL A 154 1.07 -1.14 7.11
C VAL A 154 2.22 -2.09 7.41
N GLN A 155 3.10 -1.66 8.31
CA GLN A 155 4.29 -2.40 8.69
C GLN A 155 4.02 -3.18 9.98
N PRO A 156 4.33 -4.50 10.03
CA PRO A 156 4.24 -5.27 11.27
C PRO A 156 5.26 -4.77 12.30
N PRO A 157 5.02 -4.96 13.61
CA PRO A 157 6.00 -4.66 14.65
C PRO A 157 7.30 -5.46 14.42
N SER A 158 8.42 -4.95 14.95
CA SER A 158 9.72 -5.61 14.80
C SER A 158 9.70 -7.02 15.38
N GLY A 159 10.24 -7.99 14.63
CA GLY A 159 10.36 -9.38 15.06
C GLY A 159 9.75 -10.36 14.05
N ALA A 160 9.23 -11.48 14.56
CA ALA A 160 8.65 -12.52 13.73
C ALA A 160 7.36 -12.04 13.06
N LEU A 161 7.28 -12.21 11.74
CA LEU A 161 6.10 -11.89 10.95
C LEU A 161 5.03 -12.97 11.13
N ASN A 162 3.85 -12.57 11.59
CA ASN A 162 2.63 -13.38 11.52
C ASN A 162 1.72 -12.83 10.41
N PRO A 163 1.51 -13.55 9.28
CA PRO A 163 0.65 -13.10 8.19
C PRO A 163 -0.76 -12.74 8.65
N ASP A 164 -1.40 -13.54 9.51
CA ASP A 164 -2.76 -13.29 9.96
C ASP A 164 -2.87 -12.03 10.81
N ALA A 165 -1.84 -11.74 11.61
CA ALA A 165 -1.77 -10.48 12.36
C ALA A 165 -1.63 -9.29 11.42
N LEU A 166 -0.76 -9.39 10.41
CA LEU A 166 -0.59 -8.34 9.41
C LEU A 166 -1.88 -8.09 8.62
N ILE A 167 -2.61 -9.14 8.20
CA ILE A 167 -3.89 -8.97 7.49
C ILE A 167 -4.91 -8.23 8.37
N ARG A 168 -5.01 -8.58 9.67
CA ARG A 168 -5.87 -7.85 10.60
C ARG A 168 -5.46 -6.38 10.70
N ASP A 169 -4.17 -6.10 10.85
CA ASP A 169 -3.67 -4.73 10.95
C ASP A 169 -3.93 -3.93 9.66
N VAL A 170 -3.82 -4.57 8.50
CA VAL A 170 -4.15 -3.98 7.19
C VAL A 170 -5.64 -3.63 7.11
N LEU A 171 -6.53 -4.53 7.51
CA LEU A 171 -7.97 -4.29 7.53
C LEU A 171 -8.36 -3.19 8.53
N ILE A 172 -7.73 -3.14 9.71
CA ILE A 172 -7.91 -2.07 10.69
C ILE A 172 -7.46 -0.73 10.10
N ALA A 173 -6.26 -0.68 9.52
CA ALA A 173 -5.72 0.53 8.90
C ALA A 173 -6.58 1.01 7.72
N PHE A 174 -7.17 0.07 6.97
CA PHE A 174 -8.10 0.37 5.89
C PHE A 174 -9.39 0.98 6.42
N ARG A 175 -9.99 0.38 7.45
CA ARG A 175 -11.21 0.90 8.07
C ARG A 175 -10.99 2.28 8.68
N GLU A 176 -9.88 2.48 9.37
CA GLU A 176 -9.49 3.78 9.91
C GLU A 176 -9.35 4.84 8.81
N LEU A 177 -8.72 4.50 7.68
CA LEU A 177 -8.61 5.38 6.53
C LEU A 177 -9.99 5.68 5.92
N TRP A 178 -10.82 4.65 5.71
CA TRP A 178 -12.17 4.80 5.18
C TRP A 178 -13.00 5.76 6.03
N ASP A 179 -13.10 5.51 7.33
CA ASP A 179 -13.92 6.31 8.25
C ASP A 179 -13.41 7.76 8.36
N THR A 180 -12.09 7.97 8.26
CA THR A 180 -11.49 9.32 8.33
C THR A 180 -11.59 10.08 7.02
N ALA A 181 -11.40 9.41 5.87
CA ALA A 181 -11.37 10.06 4.56
C ALA A 181 -12.76 10.28 3.97
N ALA A 182 -13.70 9.36 4.23
CA ALA A 182 -15.02 9.39 3.60
C ALA A 182 -15.76 10.73 3.80
N PRO A 183 -15.82 11.33 5.00
CA PRO A 183 -16.52 12.62 5.18
C PRO A 183 -15.93 13.76 4.34
N ALA A 184 -14.61 13.82 4.19
CA ALA A 184 -13.94 14.84 3.38
C ALA A 184 -14.18 14.63 1.88
N LEU A 185 -14.19 13.36 1.44
CA LEU A 185 -14.52 13.00 0.06
C LEU A 185 -16.00 13.26 -0.24
N ASP A 186 -16.92 12.92 0.67
CA ASP A 186 -18.35 13.18 0.54
C ASP A 186 -18.65 14.68 0.41
N ALA A 187 -18.02 15.51 1.25
CA ALA A 187 -18.17 16.96 1.18
C ALA A 187 -17.71 17.53 -0.17
N LEU A 188 -16.58 17.03 -0.69
CA LEU A 188 -16.03 17.47 -1.97
C LEU A 188 -16.94 17.11 -3.16
N HIS A 189 -17.54 15.92 -3.16
CA HIS A 189 -18.43 15.48 -4.24
C HIS A 189 -19.82 16.09 -4.14
N THR A 190 -20.32 16.34 -2.93
CA THR A 190 -21.60 17.01 -2.72
C THR A 190 -21.53 18.49 -3.13
N ALA A 191 -20.42 19.18 -2.81
CA ALA A 191 -20.21 20.57 -3.23
C ALA A 191 -20.11 20.72 -4.76
N ALA A 192 -19.56 19.72 -5.45
CA ALA A 192 -19.47 19.72 -6.91
C ALA A 192 -20.83 19.46 -7.60
N ALA A 193 -21.79 18.83 -6.91
CA ALA A 193 -23.12 18.53 -7.44
C ALA A 193 -24.11 19.70 -7.37
N GLN A 194 -23.80 20.80 -6.66
CA GLN A 194 -24.66 21.97 -6.60
C GLN A 194 -24.44 22.88 -7.83
N PRO A 195 -25.47 23.17 -8.64
CA PRO A 195 -25.34 24.14 -9.73
C PRO A 195 -25.07 25.51 -9.13
N VAL A 196 -24.05 26.20 -9.63
CA VAL A 196 -23.76 27.60 -9.28
C VAL A 196 -24.98 28.44 -9.66
N GLN A 197 -25.81 28.80 -8.67
CA GLN A 197 -26.78 29.88 -8.84
C GLN A 197 -25.96 31.18 -8.96
N ARG A 198 -25.76 31.65 -10.20
CA ARG A 198 -25.22 32.99 -10.46
C ARG A 198 -26.29 34.03 -10.13
N PRO A 199 -26.03 35.00 -9.24
CA PRO A 199 -26.59 36.34 -9.39
C PRO A 199 -25.89 37.11 -10.53
#